data_AF-A0A7C5I3Q5-F1
#
_entry.id   AF-A0A7C5I3Q5-F1
#
_cell.length_a   1.000
_cell.length_b   1.000
_cell.length_c   1.000
_cell.angle_alpha   90.00
_cell.angle_beta   90.00
_cell.angle_gamma   90.00
#
_symmetry.space_group_name_H-M   'P 1'
#
loop_
_entity.id
_entity.type
_entity.pdbx_description
1 polymer ?
#
loop_
_entity_poly.entity_id
_entity_poly.type
_entity_poly.pdbx_seq_one_letter_code
_entity_poly.pdbx_strand_id
1 'polypeptide(L)'
;MEKLVFLPDEKMKDYYRLIAGIIYLILFVPGIIILPFYPVAGIIYLTPIVIIALFTFYWISLFYKSLKYTVTDEHVIVNMGVWWKKETIVPMEMITNIDKTQNPFERRYGIGKIHAQTAGAGGPQ
;
A
#
# COMPACT_ATOMS: atom_id res chain seq x y z
N MET A 1 17.53 -22.87 11.31
CA MET A 1 16.36 -23.22 10.46
C MET A 1 15.09 -22.64 11.06
N GLU A 2 15.04 -21.32 11.23
CA GLU A 2 13.86 -20.64 11.76
C GLU A 2 13.20 -19.89 10.61
N LYS A 3 12.08 -20.42 10.10
CA LYS A 3 11.30 -19.72 9.07
C LYS A 3 10.58 -18.56 9.74
N LEU A 4 11.08 -17.36 9.55
CA LEU A 4 10.43 -16.15 10.06
C LEU A 4 9.37 -15.69 9.06
N VAL A 5 8.11 -16.02 9.35
CA VAL A 5 6.96 -15.53 8.59
C VAL A 5 6.55 -14.19 9.19
N PHE A 6 6.84 -13.11 8.48
CA PHE A 6 6.38 -11.77 8.82
C PHE A 6 5.04 -11.50 8.17
N LEU A 7 4.03 -11.23 8.99
CA LEU A 7 2.80 -10.61 8.54
C LEU A 7 3.03 -9.08 8.51
N PRO A 8 2.42 -8.36 7.57
CA PRO A 8 2.41 -6.89 7.63
C PRO A 8 1.83 -6.45 8.99
N ASP A 9 2.36 -5.35 9.54
CA ASP A 9 1.87 -4.74 10.78
C ASP A 9 0.51 -4.05 10.52
N GLU A 10 -0.46 -4.18 11.43
CA GLU A 10 -1.80 -3.59 11.29
C GLU A 10 -1.76 -2.07 11.05
N LYS A 11 -0.73 -1.40 11.58
CA LYS A 11 -0.48 0.04 11.36
C LYS A 11 -0.33 0.41 9.89
N MET A 12 0.05 -0.54 9.03
CA MET A 12 0.08 -0.35 7.59
C MET A 12 -1.31 -0.01 7.04
N LYS A 13 -2.37 -0.69 7.51
CA LYS A 13 -3.75 -0.39 7.07
C LYS A 13 -4.12 1.03 7.44
N ASP A 14 -3.85 1.42 8.68
CA ASP A 14 -4.26 2.72 9.20
C ASP A 14 -3.52 3.86 8.51
N TYR A 15 -2.24 3.68 8.20
CA TYR A 15 -1.49 4.63 7.39
C TYR A 15 -2.08 4.81 5.97
N TYR A 16 -2.34 3.71 5.24
CA TYR A 16 -2.92 3.80 3.90
C TYR A 16 -4.35 4.35 3.92
N ARG A 17 -5.15 4.01 4.93
CA ARG A 17 -6.50 4.56 5.14
C ARG A 17 -6.44 6.06 5.43
N LEU A 18 -5.48 6.52 6.23
CA LEU A 18 -5.31 7.93 6.54
C LEU A 18 -4.92 8.71 5.29
N ILE A 19 -3.95 8.24 4.50
CA ILE A 19 -3.57 8.89 3.23
C ILE A 19 -4.75 8.94 2.27
N ALA A 20 -5.41 7.80 2.04
CA ALA A 20 -6.58 7.75 1.17
C ALA A 20 -7.67 8.70 1.68
N GLY A 21 -7.92 8.74 2.99
CA GLY A 21 -8.88 9.64 3.62
C GLY A 21 -8.56 11.11 3.38
N ILE A 22 -7.30 11.53 3.51
CA ILE A 22 -6.89 12.91 3.21
C ILE A 22 -7.11 13.25 1.73
N ILE A 23 -6.72 12.35 0.82
CA ILE A 23 -6.91 12.55 -0.62
C ILE A 23 -8.40 12.70 -0.94
N TYR A 24 -9.24 11.78 -0.46
CA TYR A 24 -10.67 11.85 -0.70
C TYR A 24 -11.31 13.06 -0.02
N LEU A 25 -10.84 13.48 1.15
CA LEU A 25 -11.32 14.70 1.81
C LEU A 25 -11.05 15.94 0.96
N ILE A 26 -9.84 16.07 0.41
CA ILE A 26 -9.49 17.17 -0.51
C ILE A 26 -10.39 17.15 -1.75
N LEU A 27 -10.66 15.97 -2.31
CA LEU A 27 -11.56 15.82 -3.46
C LEU A 27 -13.04 16.06 -3.11
N PHE A 28 -13.45 15.82 -1.86
CA PHE A 28 -14.84 15.99 -1.42
C PHE A 28 -15.23 17.44 -1.21
N VAL A 29 -14.29 18.25 -0.68
CA VAL A 29 -14.53 19.65 -0.30
C VAL A 29 -15.10 20.49 -1.45
N PRO A 30 -14.54 20.48 -2.68
CA PRO A 30 -15.12 21.20 -3.82
C PRO A 30 -16.56 20.77 -4.14
N GLY A 31 -16.84 19.47 -4.07
CA GLY A 31 -18.17 18.93 -4.36
C GLY A 31 -19.23 19.42 -3.37
N ILE A 32 -18.89 19.51 -2.07
CA ILE A 32 -19.78 20.07 -1.05
C ILE A 32 -20.04 21.56 -1.30
N ILE A 33 -19.02 22.31 -1.71
CA ILE A 33 -19.15 23.75 -2.01
C ILE A 33 -20.04 23.97 -3.24
N ILE A 34 -19.94 23.12 -4.26
CA ILE A 34 -20.71 23.23 -5.51
C ILE A 34 -22.19 22.84 -5.31
N LEU A 35 -22.46 21.85 -4.46
CA LEU A 35 -23.79 21.26 -4.25
C LEU A 35 -24.93 22.27 -3.97
N PRO A 36 -24.80 23.29 -3.10
CA PRO A 36 -25.87 24.25 -2.85
C PRO A 36 -26.14 25.20 -4.03
N PHE A 37 -25.17 25.45 -4.91
CA PHE A 37 -25.32 26.34 -6.06
C PHE A 37 -25.74 25.59 -7.34
N TYR A 38 -25.24 24.36 -7.51
CA TYR A 38 -25.46 23.51 -8.67
C TYR A 38 -25.73 22.07 -8.23
N PRO A 39 -26.95 21.74 -7.76
CA PRO A 39 -27.22 20.46 -7.10
C PRO A 39 -27.00 19.26 -8.03
N VAL A 40 -27.42 19.35 -9.29
CA VAL A 40 -27.24 18.27 -10.27
C VAL A 40 -25.75 18.04 -10.56
N ALA A 41 -24.98 19.10 -10.77
CA ALA A 41 -23.55 19.00 -11.04
C ALA A 41 -22.77 18.49 -9.81
N GLY A 42 -23.13 18.95 -8.61
CA GLY A 42 -22.54 18.49 -7.35
C GLY A 42 -22.75 17.00 -7.12
N ILE A 43 -23.96 16.49 -7.39
CA ILE A 43 -24.26 15.04 -7.30
C ILE A 43 -23.44 14.25 -8.31
N ILE A 44 -23.39 14.69 -9.58
CA ILE A 44 -22.62 14.03 -10.64
C ILE A 44 -21.13 13.97 -10.28
N TYR A 45 -20.59 15.03 -9.66
CA TYR A 45 -19.20 15.09 -9.22
C TYR A 45 -18.91 14.18 -8.01
N LEU A 46 -19.76 14.22 -6.97
CA LEU A 46 -19.53 13.49 -5.73
C LEU A 46 -19.77 11.98 -5.86
N THR A 47 -20.74 11.56 -6.68
CA THR A 47 -21.11 10.14 -6.82
C THR A 47 -19.93 9.23 -7.18
N PRO A 48 -19.13 9.48 -8.24
CA PRO A 48 -17.99 8.63 -8.55
C PRO A 48 -16.92 8.67 -7.46
N ILE A 49 -16.72 9.81 -6.80
CA ILE A 49 -15.74 9.95 -5.71
C ILE A 49 -16.12 9.05 -4.53
N VAL A 50 -17.39 9.05 -4.11
CA VAL A 50 -17.88 8.19 -3.04
C VAL A 50 -17.70 6.71 -3.40
N ILE A 51 -18.07 6.32 -4.62
CA ILE A 51 -17.96 4.93 -5.07
C ILE A 51 -16.49 4.47 -5.07
N ILE A 52 -15.60 5.27 -5.65
CA ILE A 52 -14.16 4.95 -5.71
C ILE A 52 -13.57 4.94 -4.29
N ALA A 53 -13.97 5.86 -3.42
CA ALA A 53 -13.51 5.87 -2.03
C ALA A 53 -13.88 4.59 -1.30
N LEU A 54 -15.15 4.19 -1.33
CA LEU A 54 -15.63 2.94 -0.72
C LEU A 54 -14.88 1.72 -1.26
N PHE A 55 -14.68 1.68 -2.59
CA PHE A 55 -13.91 0.61 -3.22
C PHE A 55 -12.46 0.59 -2.73
N THR A 56 -11.78 1.73 -2.67
CA THR A 56 -10.40 1.83 -2.18
C THR A 56 -10.27 1.36 -0.73
N PHE A 57 -11.17 1.77 0.16
CA PHE A 57 -11.14 1.34 1.57
C PHE A 57 -11.34 -0.17 1.73
N TYR A 58 -12.25 -0.75 0.94
CA TYR A 58 -12.43 -2.20 0.88
C TYR A 58 -11.16 -2.89 0.34
N TRP A 59 -10.60 -2.35 -0.74
CA TRP A 59 -9.42 -2.89 -1.42
C TRP A 59 -8.19 -2.89 -0.52
N ILE A 60 -7.94 -1.83 0.27
CA ILE A 60 -6.83 -1.74 1.22
C ILE A 60 -6.87 -2.91 2.23
N SER A 61 -8.07 -3.25 2.72
CA SER A 61 -8.25 -4.37 3.65
C SER A 61 -7.91 -5.71 2.99
N LEU A 62 -8.32 -5.89 1.74
CA LEU A 62 -8.10 -7.12 0.99
C LEU A 62 -6.63 -7.28 0.58
N PHE A 63 -5.99 -6.18 0.17
CA PHE A 63 -4.56 -6.12 -0.14
C PHE A 63 -3.70 -6.45 1.08
N TYR A 64 -4.04 -5.91 2.25
CA TYR A 64 -3.33 -6.27 3.47
C TYR A 64 -3.36 -7.78 3.75
N LYS A 65 -4.52 -8.41 3.57
CA LYS A 65 -4.67 -9.85 3.82
C LYS A 65 -3.88 -10.73 2.86
N SER A 66 -3.55 -10.22 1.67
CA SER A 66 -2.80 -11.01 0.68
C SER A 66 -1.29 -10.89 0.81
N LEU A 67 -0.80 -9.93 1.60
CA LEU A 67 0.62 -9.76 1.86
C LEU A 67 1.13 -10.79 2.85
N LYS A 68 2.14 -11.56 2.43
CA LYS A 68 2.86 -12.50 3.30
C LYS A 68 4.34 -12.45 2.98
N TYR A 69 5.16 -12.21 3.99
CA TYR A 69 6.61 -12.17 3.87
C TYR A 69 7.19 -13.38 4.58
N THR A 70 8.00 -14.17 3.89
CA THR A 70 8.69 -15.32 4.49
C THR A 70 10.19 -15.11 4.32
N VAL A 71 10.92 -15.03 5.43
CA VAL A 71 12.38 -14.92 5.43
C VAL A 71 12.95 -16.24 5.93
N THR A 72 13.87 -16.81 5.15
CA THR A 72 14.64 -18.02 5.47
C THR A 72 16.12 -17.68 5.37
N ASP A 73 16.99 -18.49 5.98
CA ASP A 73 18.45 -18.30 5.99
C ASP A 73 19.05 -18.19 4.56
N GLU A 74 18.42 -18.80 3.56
CA GLU A 74 18.90 -18.83 2.17
C GLU A 74 18.08 -17.94 1.22
N HIS A 75 16.81 -17.68 1.53
CA HIS A 75 15.87 -17.09 0.58
C HIS A 75 14.89 -16.13 1.27
N VAL A 76 14.58 -15.03 0.58
CA VAL A 76 13.50 -14.11 0.92
C VAL A 76 12.35 -14.31 -0.07
N ILE A 77 11.17 -14.66 0.45
CA ILE A 77 9.97 -14.90 -0.35
C ILE A 77 8.94 -13.84 -0.02
N VAL A 78 8.55 -13.07 -1.03
CA VAL A 78 7.49 -12.07 -0.93
C VAL A 78 6.29 -12.56 -1.72
N ASN A 79 5.18 -12.75 -1.03
CA ASN A 79 3.88 -13.07 -1.61
C ASN A 79 2.98 -11.83 -1.52
N MET A 80 2.48 -11.37 -2.67
CA MET A 80 1.61 -10.20 -2.74
C MET A 80 0.52 -10.36 -3.80
N GLY A 81 -0.61 -9.68 -3.61
CA GLY A 81 -1.60 -9.45 -4.66
C GLY A 81 -2.99 -10.02 -4.37
N VAL A 82 -4.01 -9.29 -4.81
CA VAL A 82 -5.42 -9.55 -4.46
C VAL A 82 -6.12 -10.37 -5.54
N TRP A 83 -6.14 -9.88 -6.78
CA TRP A 83 -6.65 -10.64 -7.93
C TRP A 83 -5.59 -11.51 -8.58
N TRP A 84 -4.38 -10.97 -8.76
CA TRP A 84 -3.23 -11.70 -9.26
C TRP A 84 -2.25 -11.90 -8.12
N LYS A 85 -1.99 -13.16 -7.77
CA LYS A 85 -0.99 -13.52 -6.77
C LYS A 85 0.38 -13.54 -7.46
N LYS A 86 1.31 -12.74 -6.95
CA LYS A 86 2.71 -12.71 -7.37
C LYS A 86 3.56 -13.20 -6.22
N GLU A 87 4.31 -14.26 -6.48
CA GLU A 87 5.37 -14.74 -5.59
C GLU A 87 6.71 -14.29 -6.18
N THR A 88 7.59 -13.74 -5.34
CA THR A 88 8.94 -13.34 -5.74
C THR A 88 9.91 -13.94 -4.74
N ILE A 89 10.81 -14.78 -5.24
CA ILE A 89 11.83 -15.48 -4.46
C ILE A 89 13.17 -14.85 -4.81
N VAL A 90 13.86 -14.32 -3.80
CA VAL A 90 15.17 -13.71 -3.94
C VAL A 90 16.16 -14.46 -3.05
N PRO A 91 17.19 -15.11 -3.61
CA PRO A 91 18.27 -15.71 -2.82
C PRO A 91 19.04 -14.63 -2.05
N MET A 92 19.41 -14.93 -0.80
CA MET A 92 20.09 -13.97 0.07
C MET A 92 21.46 -13.54 -0.49
N GLU A 93 22.15 -14.44 -1.19
CA GLU A 93 23.43 -14.20 -1.86
C GLU A 93 23.35 -13.18 -3.00
N MET A 94 22.17 -12.96 -3.58
CA MET A 94 21.99 -12.00 -4.67
C MET A 94 21.73 -10.58 -4.19
N ILE A 95 21.44 -10.39 -2.89
CA ILE A 95 21.13 -9.09 -2.31
C ILE A 95 22.46 -8.37 -2.03
N THR A 96 22.71 -7.30 -2.78
CA THR A 96 23.94 -6.53 -2.62
C THR A 96 23.74 -5.35 -1.67
N ASN A 97 22.65 -4.61 -1.87
CA ASN A 97 22.33 -3.42 -1.07
C ASN A 97 20.89 -3.51 -0.55
N ILE A 98 20.70 -3.02 0.67
CA ILE A 98 19.40 -2.92 1.32
C ILE A 98 19.21 -1.46 1.73
N ASP A 99 18.32 -0.78 1.01
CA ASP A 99 17.95 0.59 1.30
C ASP A 99 16.65 0.61 2.10
N LYS A 100 16.65 1.29 3.24
CA LYS A 100 15.45 1.54 4.03
C LYS A 100 14.97 2.96 3.80
N THR A 101 13.79 3.10 3.20
CA THR A 101 13.15 4.40 2.99
C THR A 101 11.97 4.54 3.95
N GLN A 102 11.94 5.65 4.68
CA GLN A 102 10.89 5.93 5.65
C GLN A 102 10.57 7.42 5.64
N ASN A 103 9.35 7.77 5.24
CA ASN A 103 8.86 9.14 5.29
C ASN A 103 8.63 9.60 6.76
N PRO A 104 8.60 10.91 7.07
CA PRO A 104 8.35 11.40 8.44
C PRO A 104 7.06 10.84 9.07
N PHE A 105 5.99 10.71 8.27
CA PHE A 105 4.74 10.09 8.72
C PHE A 105 4.91 8.58 8.94
N GLU A 106 5.58 7.87 8.03
CA GLU A 106 5.88 6.43 8.17
C GLU A 106 6.70 6.16 9.44
N ARG A 107 7.63 7.06 9.78
CA ARG A 107 8.42 7.02 11.03
C ARG A 107 7.56 7.10 12.27
N ARG A 108 6.52 7.94 12.26
CA ARG A 108 5.57 8.05 13.37
C ARG A 108 4.72 6.79 13.54
N TYR A 109 4.37 6.14 12.43
CA TYR A 109 3.63 4.88 12.44
C TYR A 109 4.54 3.64 12.66
N GLY A 110 5.86 3.82 12.71
CA GLY A 110 6.82 2.72 12.88
C GLY A 110 6.94 1.79 11.66
N ILE A 111 6.38 2.20 10.51
CA ILE A 111 6.39 1.44 9.26
C ILE A 111 7.47 1.99 8.32
N GLY A 112 8.02 1.18 7.42
CA GLY A 112 8.99 1.63 6.43
C GLY A 112 9.06 0.68 5.25
N LYS A 113 9.64 1.15 4.15
CA LYS A 113 9.84 0.34 2.94
C LYS A 113 11.29 -0.09 2.87
N ILE A 114 11.51 -1.35 2.52
CA ILE A 114 12.84 -1.91 2.29
C ILE A 114 12.95 -2.19 0.79
N HIS A 115 13.98 -1.65 0.16
CA HIS A 115 14.34 -1.91 -1.23
C HIS A 115 15.63 -2.73 -1.22
N ALA A 116 15.51 -3.99 -1.63
CA ALA A 116 16.67 -4.85 -1.84
C ALA A 116 17.09 -4.75 -3.31
N GLN A 117 18.30 -4.28 -3.57
CA GLN A 117 18.88 -4.30 -4.89
C GLN A 117 19.58 -5.64 -5.10
N THR A 118 19.22 -6.32 -6.19
CA THR A 118 19.79 -7.63 -6.54
C THR A 118 20.65 -7.52 -7.78
N ALA A 119 21.85 -8.10 -7.76
CA ALA A 119 22.84 -7.99 -8.85
C ALA A 119 22.37 -8.54 -10.22
N GLY A 120 21.30 -9.34 -10.26
CA GLY A 120 20.77 -9.96 -11.48
C GLY A 120 19.41 -9.44 -11.96
N ALA A 121 18.68 -8.65 -11.16
CA ALA A 121 17.36 -8.14 -11.55
C ALA A 121 17.43 -6.66 -11.90
N GLY A 122 17.40 -6.35 -13.19
CA GLY A 122 17.05 -5.02 -13.68
C GLY A 122 15.59 -4.71 -13.34
N GLY A 123 15.31 -4.31 -12.10
CA GLY A 123 14.02 -3.75 -11.69
C GLY A 123 14.01 -2.24 -11.93
N PRO A 124 12.87 -1.64 -12.34
CA PRO A 124 12.82 -0.22 -12.69
C PRO A 124 13.12 0.65 -11.47
N GLN A 125 13.89 1.72 -11.73
CA GLN A 125 14.16 2.82 -10.79
C GLN A 125 12.91 3.68 -10.55
#